data_AF-C9YGD9-F1
#
_entry.id   AF-C9YGD9-F1
#
_cell.length_a   1.000
_cell.length_b   1.000
_cell.length_c   1.000
_cell.angle_alpha   90.00
_cell.angle_beta   90.00
_cell.angle_gamma   90.00
#
_symmetry.space_group_name_H-M   'P 1'
#
loop_
_entity.id
_entity.type
_entity.pdbx_description
1 polymer ?
#
loop_
_entity_poly.entity_id
_entity_poly.type
_entity_poly.pdbx_seq_one_letter_code
_entity_poly.pdbx_strand_id
1 'polypeptide(L)'
;MQAAVARTETLPFKVEIATEAQMDGVIQLRAASYGKHLPELGAKLRKAEAADFELGCEVLVATSKLDGSVLGTLRTHANVMAPLPLEASMTLPEKFDDTLMVETTRLCIKGSSQGSLVRSALFKALHQYCMEQGVNWMLAAGRKPVDKIYDWLLFSDVSEKSMFFPMQHAGMVPHRVMYFSPQEANALWLTHQHPLHSFVFETVHPDIDLSKARPLAVTPENSTLFTRAIEPVAAAFNRAQ
;
A
#
# COMPACT_ATOMS: atom_id res chain seq x y z
N MET A 1 -11.40 34.05 -2.46
CA MET A 1 -11.46 32.71 -3.07
C MET A 1 -12.46 31.90 -2.27
N GLN A 2 -13.64 31.64 -2.81
CA GLN A 2 -14.67 30.85 -2.12
C GLN A 2 -14.18 29.40 -2.11
N ALA A 3 -14.04 28.79 -0.94
CA ALA A 3 -13.75 27.37 -0.84
C ALA A 3 -14.89 26.60 -1.54
N ALA A 4 -14.56 25.87 -2.60
CA ALA A 4 -15.54 24.99 -3.24
C ALA A 4 -16.05 24.01 -2.19
N VAL A 5 -17.38 23.94 -2.00
CA VAL A 5 -17.99 22.99 -1.07
C VAL A 5 -17.71 21.59 -1.59
N ALA A 6 -16.92 20.81 -0.84
CA ALA A 6 -16.58 19.44 -1.23
C ALA A 6 -17.87 18.60 -1.33
N ARG A 7 -18.01 17.86 -2.43
CA ARG A 7 -19.16 16.97 -2.64
C ARG A 7 -19.10 15.84 -1.63
N THR A 8 -20.21 15.47 -0.99
CA THR A 8 -20.24 14.30 -0.10
C THR A 8 -20.94 13.14 -0.79
N GLU A 9 -20.33 11.96 -0.76
CA GLU A 9 -20.90 10.71 -1.30
C GLU A 9 -20.71 9.56 -0.30
N THR A 10 -21.65 8.61 -0.27
CA THR A 10 -21.57 7.42 0.57
C THR A 10 -21.23 6.18 -0.26
N LEU A 11 -20.35 5.34 0.26
CA LEU A 11 -19.98 4.05 -0.30
C LEU A 11 -20.87 2.93 0.27
N PRO A 12 -21.10 1.83 -0.47
CA PRO A 12 -21.85 0.67 0.03
C PRO A 12 -21.03 -0.24 0.97
N PHE A 13 -19.81 0.18 1.31
CA PHE A 13 -18.87 -0.48 2.21
C PHE A 13 -18.12 0.58 3.02
N LYS A 14 -17.45 0.17 4.09
CA LYS A 14 -16.55 1.02 4.88
C LYS A 14 -15.10 0.69 4.57
N VAL A 15 -14.21 1.66 4.67
CA VAL A 15 -12.75 1.46 4.66
C VAL A 15 -12.19 1.98 5.97
N GLU A 16 -11.51 1.10 6.71
CA GLU A 16 -10.96 1.44 8.03
C GLU A 16 -9.68 0.65 8.31
N ILE A 17 -9.02 0.98 9.42
CA ILE A 17 -7.97 0.13 9.99
C ILE A 17 -8.61 -1.14 10.54
N ALA A 18 -8.08 -2.29 10.15
CA ALA A 18 -8.64 -3.58 10.47
C ALA A 18 -8.67 -3.81 11.98
N THR A 19 -9.85 -4.19 12.47
CA THR A 19 -10.04 -4.70 13.82
C THR A 19 -9.71 -6.19 13.87
N GLU A 20 -9.49 -6.71 15.08
CA GLU A 20 -9.29 -8.15 15.31
C GLU A 20 -10.42 -8.99 14.69
N ALA A 21 -11.67 -8.54 14.83
CA ALA A 21 -12.84 -9.21 14.26
C ALA A 21 -12.84 -9.29 12.72
N GLN A 22 -12.13 -8.40 12.03
CA GLN A 22 -12.01 -8.39 10.57
C GLN A 22 -10.83 -9.22 10.05
N MET A 23 -9.88 -9.58 10.92
CA MET A 23 -8.63 -10.22 10.49
C MET A 23 -8.84 -11.59 9.86
N ASP A 24 -9.80 -12.38 10.34
CA ASP A 24 -10.13 -13.67 9.71
C ASP A 24 -10.54 -13.51 8.24
N GLY A 25 -11.37 -12.50 7.94
CA GLY A 25 -11.78 -12.18 6.57
C GLY A 25 -10.61 -11.67 5.71
N VAL A 26 -9.72 -10.87 6.30
CA VAL A 26 -8.48 -10.39 5.65
C VAL A 26 -7.57 -11.57 5.28
N ILE A 27 -7.32 -12.46 6.23
CA ILE A 27 -6.48 -13.66 6.07
C ILE A 27 -7.04 -14.55 4.97
N GLN A 28 -8.34 -14.86 5.02
CA GLN A 28 -9.00 -15.68 4.01
C GLN A 28 -8.90 -15.05 2.62
N LEU A 29 -9.14 -13.73 2.50
CA LEU A 29 -9.04 -13.02 1.23
C LEU A 29 -7.61 -13.04 0.68
N ARG A 30 -6.60 -12.81 1.52
CA ARG A 30 -5.18 -12.87 1.11
C ARG A 30 -4.79 -14.27 0.65
N ALA A 31 -5.09 -15.30 1.45
CA ALA A 31 -4.82 -16.69 1.11
C ALA A 31 -5.46 -17.09 -0.23
N ALA A 32 -6.74 -16.74 -0.44
CA ALA A 32 -7.47 -17.04 -1.67
C ALA A 32 -6.94 -16.24 -2.88
N SER A 33 -6.46 -15.02 -2.69
CA SER A 33 -6.00 -14.16 -3.79
C SER A 33 -4.61 -14.55 -4.27
N TYR A 34 -3.66 -14.74 -3.35
CA TYR A 34 -2.30 -15.15 -3.67
C TYR A 34 -2.23 -16.63 -4.06
N GLY A 35 -3.00 -17.51 -3.39
CA GLY A 35 -3.02 -18.95 -3.64
C GLY A 35 -3.42 -19.37 -5.05
N LYS A 36 -4.14 -18.51 -5.79
CA LYS A 36 -4.49 -18.74 -7.22
C LYS A 36 -3.28 -18.90 -8.12
N HIS A 37 -2.19 -18.20 -7.80
CA HIS A 37 -0.97 -18.19 -8.62
C HIS A 37 0.26 -18.69 -7.86
N LEU A 38 0.23 -18.62 -6.53
CA LEU A 38 1.32 -19.01 -5.64
C LEU A 38 0.75 -19.86 -4.49
N PRO A 39 0.49 -21.16 -4.70
CA PRO A 39 -0.17 -22.02 -3.72
C PRO A 39 0.56 -22.07 -2.37
N GLU A 40 1.89 -22.12 -2.37
CA GLU A 40 2.70 -22.14 -1.15
C GLU A 40 2.58 -20.83 -0.37
N LEU A 41 2.63 -19.69 -1.06
CA LEU A 41 2.40 -18.39 -0.42
C LEU A 41 0.97 -18.29 0.11
N GLY A 42 -0.02 -18.72 -0.67
CA GLY A 42 -1.42 -18.79 -0.22
C GLY A 42 -1.60 -19.64 1.03
N ALA A 43 -0.87 -20.76 1.15
CA ALA A 43 -0.89 -21.61 2.34
C ALA A 43 -0.28 -20.91 3.56
N LYS A 44 0.84 -20.19 3.39
CA LYS A 44 1.45 -19.38 4.47
C LYS A 44 0.51 -18.26 4.93
N LEU A 45 -0.20 -17.63 4.00
CA LEU A 45 -1.16 -16.55 4.26
C LEU A 45 -2.51 -17.02 4.84
N ARG A 46 -2.66 -18.29 5.23
CA ARG A 46 -3.83 -18.79 5.99
C ARG A 46 -3.77 -18.45 7.48
N LYS A 47 -2.77 -17.68 7.90
CA LYS A 47 -2.61 -17.13 9.25
C LYS A 47 -2.22 -15.67 9.11
N ALA A 48 -2.47 -14.88 10.16
CA ALA A 48 -1.92 -13.54 10.26
C ALA A 48 -0.39 -13.60 10.21
N GLU A 49 0.22 -12.61 9.57
CA GLU A 49 1.66 -12.41 9.59
C GLU A 49 2.02 -11.53 10.80
N ALA A 50 3.24 -11.64 11.35
CA ALA A 50 3.66 -10.80 12.48
C ALA A 50 3.50 -9.30 12.20
N ALA A 51 3.86 -8.89 10.98
CA ALA A 51 3.70 -7.53 10.47
C ALA A 51 2.24 -7.03 10.43
N ASP A 52 1.22 -7.87 10.59
CA ASP A 52 -0.16 -7.40 10.71
C ASP A 52 -0.43 -6.69 12.05
N PHE A 53 0.45 -6.85 13.04
CA PHE A 53 0.29 -6.31 14.39
C PHE A 53 1.42 -5.34 14.80
N GLU A 54 2.51 -5.31 14.04
CA GLU A 54 3.69 -4.48 14.32
C GLU A 54 3.39 -2.98 14.19
N LEU A 55 4.04 -2.17 15.02
CA LEU A 55 4.01 -0.70 14.89
C LEU A 55 4.63 -0.30 13.54
N GLY A 56 4.08 0.75 12.92
CA GLY A 56 4.46 1.17 11.57
C GLY A 56 3.82 0.34 10.44
N CYS A 57 3.05 -0.71 10.77
CA CYS A 57 2.31 -1.49 9.78
C CYS A 57 0.80 -1.41 10.02
N GLU A 58 0.04 -0.84 9.10
CA GLU A 58 -1.42 -0.78 9.20
C GLU A 58 -2.08 -1.69 8.16
N VAL A 59 -3.14 -2.39 8.57
CA VAL A 59 -3.97 -3.15 7.65
C VAL A 59 -5.22 -2.35 7.33
N LEU A 60 -5.31 -1.82 6.11
CA LEU A 60 -6.53 -1.20 5.63
C LEU A 60 -7.47 -2.30 5.11
N VAL A 61 -8.73 -2.25 5.51
CA VAL A 61 -9.76 -3.23 5.12
C VAL A 61 -11.00 -2.53 4.62
N ALA A 62 -11.54 -3.02 3.50
CA ALA A 62 -12.84 -2.63 2.99
C ALA A 62 -13.88 -3.69 3.36
N THR A 63 -14.93 -3.30 4.09
CA THR A 63 -15.97 -4.22 4.60
C THR A 63 -17.35 -3.81 4.13
N SER A 64 -18.09 -4.76 3.56
CA SER A 64 -19.47 -4.58 3.10
C SER A 64 -20.40 -4.11 4.21
N LYS A 65 -21.21 -3.07 3.97
CA LYS A 65 -22.24 -2.63 4.92
C LYS A 65 -23.42 -3.60 4.99
N LEU A 66 -23.64 -4.39 3.94
CA LEU A 66 -24.79 -5.29 3.83
C LEU A 66 -24.64 -6.51 4.73
N ASP A 67 -23.45 -7.12 4.73
CA ASP A 67 -23.22 -8.44 5.34
C ASP A 67 -21.93 -8.52 6.19
N GLY A 68 -21.18 -7.41 6.30
CA GLY A 68 -19.93 -7.39 7.06
C GLY A 68 -18.78 -8.17 6.41
N SER A 69 -18.94 -8.65 5.16
CA SER A 69 -17.89 -9.41 4.49
C SER A 69 -16.73 -8.52 4.04
N VAL A 70 -15.49 -9.02 4.17
CA VAL A 70 -14.29 -8.35 3.65
C VAL A 70 -14.30 -8.37 2.12
N LEU A 71 -14.26 -7.18 1.54
CA LEU A 71 -14.29 -6.94 0.09
C LEU A 71 -12.89 -6.63 -0.47
N GLY A 72 -11.99 -6.09 0.34
CA GLY A 72 -10.65 -5.73 -0.07
C GLY A 72 -9.74 -5.44 1.11
N THR A 73 -8.43 -5.53 0.89
CA THR A 73 -7.43 -5.21 1.89
C THR A 73 -6.12 -4.78 1.24
N LEU A 74 -5.34 -3.96 1.93
CA LEU A 74 -3.91 -3.74 1.71
C LEU A 74 -3.22 -3.57 3.07
N ARG A 75 -1.90 -3.74 3.12
CA ARG A 75 -1.09 -3.47 4.31
C ARG A 75 -0.03 -2.43 4.00
N THR A 76 0.12 -1.45 4.86
CA THR A 76 1.23 -0.49 4.85
C THR A 76 2.40 -1.04 5.65
N HIS A 77 3.61 -0.69 5.23
CA HIS A 77 4.87 -0.91 5.93
C HIS A 77 5.60 0.43 5.93
N ALA A 78 5.75 1.06 7.09
CA ALA A 78 6.51 2.29 7.23
C ALA A 78 7.94 2.01 7.67
N ASN A 79 8.89 2.80 7.17
CA ASN A 79 10.33 2.68 7.50
C ASN A 79 10.69 3.28 8.88
N VAL A 80 9.83 3.11 9.89
CA VAL A 80 9.99 3.72 11.23
C VAL A 80 10.43 2.72 12.30
N MET A 81 10.06 1.45 12.16
CA MET A 81 10.46 0.38 13.09
C MET A 81 11.48 -0.59 12.48
N ALA A 82 11.44 -0.73 11.16
CA ALA A 82 12.29 -1.64 10.39
C ALA A 82 12.41 -1.12 8.94
N PRO A 83 13.39 -1.59 8.16
CA PRO A 83 13.43 -1.37 6.72
C PRO A 83 12.15 -1.86 6.02
N LEU A 84 11.83 -1.27 4.87
CA LEU A 84 10.70 -1.71 4.04
C LEU A 84 10.95 -3.14 3.51
N PRO A 85 9.90 -3.99 3.39
CA PRO A 85 10.03 -5.34 2.83
C PRO A 85 10.74 -5.45 1.48
N LEU A 86 10.65 -4.44 0.61
CA LEU A 86 11.35 -4.40 -0.68
C LEU A 86 12.87 -4.27 -0.53
N GLU A 87 13.36 -3.70 0.58
CA GLU A 87 14.79 -3.42 0.79
C GLU A 87 15.61 -4.69 1.01
N ALA A 88 14.95 -5.79 1.39
CA ALA A 88 15.58 -7.10 1.43
C ALA A 88 15.93 -7.65 0.02
N SER A 89 15.38 -7.04 -1.04
CA SER A 89 15.55 -7.48 -2.43
C SER A 89 16.26 -6.45 -3.32
N MET A 90 16.34 -5.19 -2.90
CA MET A 90 17.03 -4.13 -3.64
C MET A 90 17.46 -2.98 -2.73
N THR A 91 18.49 -2.25 -3.14
CA THR A 91 18.87 -0.99 -2.51
C THR A 91 18.07 0.17 -3.11
N LEU A 92 17.51 1.03 -2.26
CA LEU A 92 16.83 2.25 -2.70
C LEU A 92 17.86 3.36 -3.06
N PRO A 93 17.62 4.16 -4.10
CA PRO A 93 18.45 5.33 -4.43
C PRO A 93 18.50 6.39 -3.32
N GLU A 94 19.56 7.21 -3.33
CA GLU A 94 19.83 8.26 -2.31
C GLU A 94 18.69 9.26 -2.11
N LYS A 95 17.84 9.50 -3.13
CA LYS A 95 16.68 10.41 -3.01
C LYS A 95 15.65 9.99 -1.93
N PHE A 96 15.73 8.74 -1.48
CA PHE A 96 14.88 8.17 -0.43
C PHE A 96 15.53 8.22 0.95
N ASP A 97 16.80 8.63 1.05
CA ASP A 97 17.49 8.76 2.33
C ASP A 97 16.82 9.80 3.22
N ASP A 98 16.79 9.51 4.53
CA ASP A 98 16.24 10.38 5.57
C ASP A 98 14.80 10.87 5.31
N THR A 99 14.01 10.09 4.57
CA THR A 99 12.59 10.37 4.29
C THR A 99 11.68 9.36 4.95
N LEU A 100 10.46 9.79 5.30
CA LEU A 100 9.40 8.89 5.74
C LEU A 100 8.76 8.22 4.53
N MET A 101 8.79 6.90 4.51
CA MET A 101 8.32 6.07 3.40
C MET A 101 7.29 5.05 3.86
N VAL A 102 6.35 4.74 2.98
CA VAL A 102 5.40 3.65 3.18
C VAL A 102 5.38 2.74 1.96
N GLU A 103 5.74 1.47 2.14
CA GLU A 103 5.49 0.41 1.16
C GLU A 103 4.07 -0.15 1.33
N THR A 104 3.36 -0.33 0.22
CA THR A 104 2.07 -1.03 0.21
C THR A 104 2.25 -2.48 -0.25
N THR A 105 1.83 -3.40 0.61
CA THR A 105 1.85 -4.85 0.37
C THR A 105 0.45 -5.45 0.48
N ARG A 106 0.30 -6.72 0.10
CA ARG A 106 -0.91 -7.52 0.33
C ARG A 106 -2.22 -6.95 -0.25
N LEU A 107 -2.14 -6.12 -1.30
CA LEU A 107 -3.33 -5.62 -2.00
C LEU A 107 -4.15 -6.79 -2.59
N CYS A 108 -5.35 -6.99 -2.06
CA CYS A 108 -6.29 -8.03 -2.50
C CYS A 108 -7.69 -7.43 -2.63
N ILE A 109 -8.40 -7.76 -3.70
CA ILE A 109 -9.78 -7.32 -3.94
C ILE A 109 -10.61 -8.55 -4.25
N LYS A 110 -11.74 -8.72 -3.55
CA LYS A 110 -12.71 -9.79 -3.81
C LYS A 110 -13.34 -9.56 -5.19
N GLY A 111 -13.33 -10.59 -6.03
CA GLY A 111 -13.92 -10.52 -7.37
C GLY A 111 -15.42 -10.24 -7.30
N SER A 112 -15.83 -9.05 -7.72
CA SER A 112 -17.22 -8.60 -7.77
C SER A 112 -17.36 -7.44 -8.77
N SER A 113 -18.61 -7.09 -9.12
CA SER A 113 -18.90 -5.92 -9.97
C SER A 113 -18.43 -4.59 -9.36
N GLN A 114 -18.20 -4.54 -8.04
CA GLN A 114 -17.76 -3.35 -7.31
C GLN A 114 -16.24 -3.32 -7.07
N GLY A 115 -15.48 -4.30 -7.57
CA GLY A 115 -14.05 -4.44 -7.26
C GLY A 115 -13.21 -3.20 -7.60
N SER A 116 -13.51 -2.52 -8.71
CA SER A 116 -12.82 -1.27 -9.07
C SER A 116 -13.10 -0.15 -8.07
N LEU A 117 -14.34 0.00 -7.59
CA LEU A 117 -14.70 1.01 -6.60
C LEU A 117 -14.04 0.73 -5.24
N VAL A 118 -14.03 -0.54 -4.79
CA VAL A 118 -13.32 -0.96 -3.57
C VAL A 118 -11.84 -0.64 -3.66
N ARG A 119 -11.20 -0.92 -4.80
CA ARG A 119 -9.79 -0.59 -5.03
C ARG A 119 -9.53 0.91 -5.00
N SER A 120 -10.36 1.71 -5.68
CA SER A 120 -10.23 3.17 -5.66
C SER A 120 -10.39 3.75 -4.25
N ALA A 121 -11.33 3.23 -3.46
CA ALA A 121 -11.52 3.64 -2.07
C ALA A 121 -10.33 3.26 -1.18
N LEU A 122 -9.73 2.07 -1.36
CA LEU A 122 -8.51 1.69 -0.66
C LEU A 122 -7.31 2.57 -1.05
N PHE A 123 -7.17 2.95 -2.33
CA PHE A 123 -6.11 3.87 -2.74
C PHE A 123 -6.33 5.29 -2.22
N LYS A 124 -7.58 5.75 -2.17
CA LYS A 124 -7.93 7.01 -1.51
C LYS A 124 -7.56 6.99 -0.03
N ALA A 125 -7.94 5.91 0.67
CA ALA A 125 -7.63 5.72 2.08
C ALA A 125 -6.11 5.67 2.32
N LEU A 126 -5.36 4.98 1.46
CA LEU A 126 -3.90 4.96 1.51
C LEU A 126 -3.30 6.36 1.30
N HIS A 127 -3.79 7.13 0.34
CA HIS A 127 -3.34 8.51 0.12
C HIS A 127 -3.63 9.40 1.34
N GLN A 128 -4.84 9.34 1.90
CA GLN A 128 -5.22 10.08 3.10
C GLN A 128 -4.34 9.70 4.30
N TYR A 129 -4.13 8.39 4.52
CA TYR A 129 -3.20 7.89 5.53
C TYR A 129 -1.81 8.50 5.35
N CYS A 130 -1.24 8.44 4.15
CA CYS A 130 0.10 8.99 3.89
C CYS A 130 0.17 10.51 4.09
N MET A 131 -0.86 11.26 3.71
CA MET A 131 -0.93 12.71 3.95
C MET A 131 -1.02 13.04 5.44
N GLU A 132 -1.88 12.36 6.19
CA GLU A 132 -2.07 12.56 7.63
C GLU A 132 -0.82 12.21 8.43
N GLN A 133 -0.07 11.20 7.99
CA GLN A 133 1.16 10.73 8.65
C GLN A 133 2.42 11.48 8.19
N GLY A 134 2.32 12.41 7.24
CA GLY A 134 3.48 13.17 6.74
C GLY A 134 4.46 12.33 5.92
N VAL A 135 4.00 11.26 5.26
CA VAL A 135 4.81 10.36 4.43
C VAL A 135 5.31 11.11 3.19
N ASN A 136 6.60 11.03 2.90
CA ASN A 136 7.21 11.64 1.71
C ASN A 136 7.01 10.77 0.46
N TRP A 137 7.14 9.45 0.60
CA TRP A 137 7.09 8.52 -0.54
C TRP A 137 6.20 7.31 -0.26
N MET A 138 5.27 7.08 -1.17
CA MET A 138 4.53 5.81 -1.28
C MET A 138 5.31 4.88 -2.21
N LEU A 139 5.59 3.66 -1.78
CA LEU A 139 6.24 2.63 -2.59
C LEU A 139 5.32 1.44 -2.80
N ALA A 140 5.44 0.79 -3.94
CA ALA A 140 4.74 -0.44 -4.23
C ALA A 140 5.57 -1.36 -5.14
N ALA A 141 5.58 -2.64 -4.81
CA ALA A 141 6.03 -3.71 -5.68
C ALA A 141 4.82 -4.34 -6.38
N GLY A 142 4.83 -4.38 -7.72
CA GLY A 142 3.79 -5.01 -8.54
C GLY A 142 4.33 -6.07 -9.49
N ARG A 143 3.81 -7.31 -9.42
CA ARG A 143 4.04 -8.34 -10.46
C ARG A 143 3.23 -8.04 -11.71
N LYS A 144 3.55 -8.65 -12.85
CA LYS A 144 2.65 -8.60 -14.01
C LYS A 144 1.33 -9.36 -13.75
N PRO A 145 0.16 -8.85 -14.17
CA PRO A 145 -0.11 -7.51 -14.74
C PRO A 145 -0.56 -6.46 -13.69
N VAL A 146 -0.32 -6.72 -12.41
CA VAL A 146 -0.68 -5.81 -11.29
C VAL A 146 0.13 -4.52 -11.35
N ASP A 147 1.37 -4.57 -11.85
CA ASP A 147 2.23 -3.41 -12.15
C ASP A 147 1.51 -2.30 -12.93
N LYS A 148 0.66 -2.66 -13.90
CA LYS A 148 -0.11 -1.71 -14.71
C LYS A 148 -1.08 -0.85 -13.92
N ILE A 149 -1.50 -1.29 -12.73
CA ILE A 149 -2.32 -0.47 -11.83
C ILE A 149 -1.54 0.77 -11.41
N TYR A 150 -0.26 0.60 -11.10
CA TYR A 150 0.60 1.69 -10.64
C TYR A 150 1.01 2.63 -11.79
N ASP A 151 1.20 2.10 -13.01
CA ASP A 151 1.32 2.94 -14.22
C ASP A 151 0.10 3.84 -14.39
N TRP A 152 -1.10 3.27 -14.26
CA TRP A 152 -2.34 4.03 -14.38
C TRP A 152 -2.46 5.11 -13.30
N LEU A 153 -1.98 4.84 -12.08
CA LEU A 153 -1.91 5.81 -10.98
C LEU A 153 -0.76 6.83 -11.12
N LEU A 154 0.01 6.79 -12.21
CA LEU A 154 1.15 7.66 -12.51
C LEU A 154 2.34 7.49 -11.55
N PHE A 155 2.52 6.30 -10.99
CA PHE A 155 3.74 5.98 -10.25
C PHE A 155 4.94 5.92 -11.19
N SER A 156 6.11 6.30 -10.67
CA SER A 156 7.38 6.25 -11.40
C SER A 156 8.24 5.06 -10.95
N ASP A 157 9.07 4.53 -11.84
CA ASP A 157 10.03 3.48 -11.50
C ASP A 157 11.07 3.96 -10.48
N VAL A 158 11.32 3.14 -9.45
CA VAL A 158 12.42 3.40 -8.50
C VAL A 158 13.79 3.23 -9.19
N SER A 159 13.90 2.24 -10.08
CA SER A 159 15.11 1.91 -10.84
C SER A 159 14.96 2.24 -12.33
N GLU A 160 15.71 1.55 -13.20
CA GLU A 160 15.48 1.58 -14.63
C GLU A 160 14.03 1.25 -15.00
N LYS A 161 13.55 1.89 -16.08
CA LYS A 161 12.16 1.78 -16.53
C LYS A 161 11.78 0.32 -16.80
N SER A 162 10.66 -0.12 -16.22
CA SER A 162 10.12 -1.47 -16.41
C SER A 162 11.05 -2.61 -15.97
N MET A 163 12.00 -2.35 -15.06
CA MET A 163 12.86 -3.38 -14.48
C MET A 163 12.10 -4.17 -13.39
N PHE A 164 12.38 -5.48 -13.31
CA PHE A 164 11.75 -6.38 -12.34
C PHE A 164 12.81 -7.01 -11.43
N PHE A 165 12.48 -7.11 -10.15
CA PHE A 165 13.32 -7.69 -9.11
C PHE A 165 12.58 -8.86 -8.45
N PRO A 166 13.26 -9.97 -8.12
CA PRO A 166 12.65 -11.06 -7.37
C PRO A 166 12.39 -10.60 -5.93
N MET A 167 11.11 -10.46 -5.56
CA MET A 167 10.74 -9.95 -4.23
C MET A 167 10.68 -11.07 -3.19
N GLN A 168 11.58 -11.05 -2.21
CA GLN A 168 11.63 -12.05 -1.14
C GLN A 168 10.29 -12.16 -0.39
N HIS A 169 9.70 -11.02 -0.01
CA HIS A 169 8.42 -10.96 0.72
C HIS A 169 7.19 -11.38 -0.12
N ALA A 170 7.39 -11.65 -1.41
CA ALA A 170 6.38 -12.10 -2.37
C ALA A 170 6.74 -13.45 -3.02
N GLY A 171 7.59 -14.26 -2.36
CA GLY A 171 7.93 -15.61 -2.83
C GLY A 171 8.84 -15.61 -4.06
N MET A 172 9.77 -14.66 -4.14
CA MET A 172 10.72 -14.48 -5.25
C MET A 172 10.09 -14.18 -6.62
N VAL A 173 8.79 -13.88 -6.65
CA VAL A 173 8.12 -13.49 -7.88
C VAL A 173 8.67 -12.14 -8.35
N PRO A 174 9.00 -11.99 -9.65
CA PRO A 174 9.47 -10.72 -10.18
C PRO A 174 8.40 -9.62 -10.04
N HIS A 175 8.77 -8.52 -9.39
CA HIS A 175 7.95 -7.31 -9.28
C HIS A 175 8.71 -6.10 -9.78
N ARG A 176 7.99 -5.18 -10.40
CA ARG A 176 8.45 -3.81 -10.68
C ARG A 176 8.25 -2.97 -9.44
N VAL A 177 9.24 -2.19 -9.05
CA VAL A 177 9.20 -1.35 -7.84
C VAL A 177 9.03 0.10 -8.26
N MET A 178 7.95 0.71 -7.79
CA MET A 178 7.53 2.04 -8.20
C MET A 178 7.21 2.90 -6.99
N TYR A 179 7.28 4.20 -7.17
CA TYR A 179 7.05 5.18 -6.11
C TYR A 179 6.16 6.34 -6.57
N PHE A 180 5.55 7.02 -5.60
CA PHE A 180 4.74 8.21 -5.83
C PHE A 180 4.75 9.15 -4.61
N SER A 181 4.77 10.46 -4.86
CA SER A 181 4.63 11.45 -3.78
C SER A 181 3.15 11.70 -3.48
N PRO A 182 2.68 11.49 -2.25
CA PRO A 182 1.30 11.79 -1.89
C PRO A 182 1.01 13.31 -1.94
N GLN A 183 2.02 14.16 -1.71
CA GLN A 183 1.87 15.63 -1.76
C GLN A 183 1.63 16.13 -3.19
N GLU A 184 2.27 15.50 -4.18
CA GLU A 184 2.16 15.89 -5.59
C GLU A 184 0.91 15.31 -6.26
N ALA A 185 0.26 14.31 -5.64
CA ALA A 185 -0.79 13.51 -6.25
C ALA A 185 -1.94 14.35 -6.80
N ASN A 186 -2.42 15.35 -6.03
CA ASN A 186 -3.52 16.22 -6.45
C ASN A 186 -3.18 17.00 -7.72
N ALA A 187 -2.05 17.71 -7.70
CA ALA A 187 -1.62 18.53 -8.83
C ALA A 187 -1.35 17.66 -10.07
N LEU A 188 -0.65 16.54 -9.91
CA LEU A 188 -0.33 15.66 -11.03
C LEU A 188 -1.59 15.07 -11.67
N TRP A 189 -2.53 14.58 -10.85
CA TRP A 189 -3.76 13.97 -11.34
C TRP A 189 -4.70 15.00 -11.96
N LEU A 190 -4.73 16.23 -11.45
CA LEU A 190 -5.47 17.34 -12.07
C LEU A 190 -4.91 17.64 -13.47
N THR A 191 -3.59 17.81 -13.59
CA THR A 191 -2.92 18.10 -14.86
C THR A 191 -3.16 17.01 -15.91
N HIS A 192 -3.16 15.74 -15.50
CA HIS A 192 -3.38 14.60 -16.39
C HIS A 192 -4.85 14.23 -16.58
N GLN A 193 -5.79 15.00 -16.01
CA GLN A 193 -7.23 14.71 -16.03
C GLN A 193 -7.53 13.27 -15.60
N HIS A 194 -6.84 12.82 -14.54
CA HIS A 194 -6.91 11.43 -14.10
C HIS A 194 -8.34 11.07 -13.67
N PRO A 195 -8.91 9.93 -14.09
CA PRO A 195 -10.32 9.59 -13.82
C PRO A 195 -10.71 9.52 -12.34
N LEU A 196 -9.74 9.32 -11.44
CA LEU A 196 -9.98 9.30 -9.99
C LEU A 196 -9.78 10.65 -9.31
N HIS A 197 -9.40 11.72 -10.02
CA HIS A 197 -9.11 13.02 -9.41
C HIS A 197 -10.28 13.51 -8.54
N SER A 198 -11.47 13.65 -9.12
CA SER A 198 -12.64 14.12 -8.37
C SER A 198 -13.04 13.17 -7.23
N PHE A 199 -12.92 11.87 -7.44
CA PHE A 199 -13.22 10.87 -6.41
C PHE A 199 -12.28 10.98 -5.20
N VAL A 200 -10.98 11.21 -5.43
CA VAL A 200 -9.97 11.27 -4.37
C VAL A 200 -9.94 12.64 -3.70
N PHE A 201 -9.90 13.73 -4.47
CA PHE A 201 -9.57 15.07 -3.97
C PHE A 201 -10.75 16.02 -3.81
N GLU A 202 -11.85 15.82 -4.55
CA GLU A 202 -12.99 16.76 -4.58
C GLU A 202 -14.25 16.22 -3.88
N THR A 203 -14.23 14.92 -3.55
CA THR A 203 -15.35 14.22 -2.91
C THR A 203 -14.96 13.80 -1.50
N VAL A 204 -15.83 13.94 -0.51
CA VAL A 204 -15.69 13.40 0.84
C VAL A 204 -16.50 12.11 0.92
N HIS A 205 -15.87 11.04 1.44
CA HIS A 205 -16.53 9.77 1.71
C HIS A 205 -16.49 9.51 3.22
N PRO A 206 -17.59 9.73 3.96
CA PRO A 206 -17.66 9.47 5.40
C PRO A 206 -17.42 8.00 5.79
N ASP A 207 -17.44 7.12 4.80
CA ASP A 207 -17.21 5.69 4.95
C ASP A 207 -15.73 5.29 4.98
N ILE A 208 -14.83 6.24 4.71
CA ILE A 208 -13.39 6.06 4.90
C ILE A 208 -13.03 6.71 6.24
N ASP A 209 -12.71 5.89 7.23
CA ASP A 209 -12.37 6.32 8.59
C ASP A 209 -11.02 5.73 9.00
N LEU A 210 -10.02 6.61 9.10
CA LEU A 210 -8.65 6.27 9.46
C LEU A 210 -8.29 6.70 10.89
N SER A 211 -9.26 7.10 11.70
CA SER A 211 -9.03 7.61 13.06
C SER A 211 -8.33 6.63 14.00
N LYS A 212 -8.38 5.33 13.67
CA LYS A 212 -7.71 4.25 14.42
C LYS A 212 -6.26 4.00 13.98
N ALA A 213 -5.77 4.69 12.95
CA ALA A 213 -4.39 4.54 12.49
C ALA A 213 -3.40 4.93 13.58
N ARG A 214 -2.39 4.10 13.82
CA ARG A 214 -1.36 4.41 14.80
C ARG A 214 -0.38 5.42 14.19
N PRO A 215 0.02 6.45 14.94
CA PRO A 215 0.93 7.47 14.43
C PRO A 215 2.30 6.88 14.09
N LEU A 216 2.86 7.31 12.95
CA LEU A 216 4.22 6.97 12.52
C LEU A 216 5.29 7.82 13.22
N ALA A 217 4.89 8.90 13.90
CA ALA A 217 5.80 9.75 14.64
C ALA A 217 6.50 8.95 15.76
N VAL A 218 7.82 8.87 15.65
CA VAL A 218 8.70 8.26 16.64
C VAL A 218 8.80 9.19 17.84
N THR A 219 8.35 8.71 19.00
CA THR A 219 8.61 9.37 20.29
C THR A 219 10.09 9.20 20.67
N PRO A 220 10.64 10.02 21.60
CA PRO A 220 12.02 9.88 22.07
C PRO A 220 12.38 8.45 22.52
N GLU A 221 11.39 7.67 22.98
CA GLU A 221 11.54 6.27 23.39
C GLU A 221 11.88 5.31 22.25
N ASN A 222 11.56 5.66 21.00
CA ASN A 222 11.80 4.85 19.79
C ASN A 222 12.92 5.45 18.87
N SER A 223 13.61 6.50 19.34
CA SER A 223 14.50 7.36 18.53
C SER A 223 15.81 6.73 18.05
N THR A 224 16.22 5.59 18.59
CA THR A 224 17.47 4.91 18.22
C THR A 224 17.41 4.14 16.90
N LEU A 225 16.25 4.11 16.22
CA LEU A 225 16.01 3.30 15.02
C LEU A 225 16.19 4.07 13.69
N PHE A 226 16.42 5.39 13.72
CA PHE A 226 16.47 6.23 12.51
C PHE A 226 17.78 6.20 11.71
N THR A 227 18.78 5.42 12.12
CA THR A 227 20.01 5.30 11.33
C THR A 227 19.91 4.08 10.42
N ARG A 228 19.70 4.30 9.12
CA ARG A 228 19.80 3.25 8.08
C ARG A 228 21.22 2.64 8.11
N ALA A 229 21.39 1.55 8.85
CA ALA A 229 22.51 0.64 8.62
C ALA A 229 22.04 -0.44 7.63
N ILE A 230 22.10 -0.13 6.34
CA ILE A 230 21.87 -1.14 5.30
C ILE A 230 23.24 -1.69 4.90
N GLU A 231 23.55 -2.93 5.29
CA GLU A 231 24.63 -3.67 4.63
C GLU A 231 24.24 -3.86 3.15
N PRO A 232 25.15 -3.59 2.20
CA PRO A 232 24.82 -3.67 0.79
C PRO A 232 24.30 -5.07 0.44
N VAL A 233 23.07 -5.15 -0.08
CA VAL A 233 22.55 -6.35 -0.72
C VAL A 233 23.46 -6.60 -1.92
N ALA A 234 24.42 -7.52 -1.75
CA ALA A 234 25.31 -7.92 -2.83
C ALA A 234 24.45 -8.37 -4.00
N ALA A 235 24.50 -7.61 -5.09
CA ALA A 235 23.79 -7.90 -6.33
C ALA A 235 24.33 -9.21 -6.94
N ALA A 236 23.87 -10.33 -6.42
CA ALA A 236 24.17 -11.67 -6.91
C ALA A 236 23.06 -12.12 -7.88
N PHE A 237 22.77 -11.32 -8.90
CA PHE A 237 21.98 -11.77 -10.05
C PHE A 237 22.55 -11.19 -11.34
N ASN A 238 23.78 -11.60 -11.63
CA ASN A 238 24.28 -11.66 -13.00
C ASN A 238 25.09 -12.95 -13.15
N ARG A 239 24.39 -14.04 -13.48
CA ARG A 239 24.87 -15.20 -14.27
C ARG A 239 23.77 -16.25 -14.35
N ALA A 240 22.96 -16.18 -15.39
CA ALA A 240 22.54 -17.34 -16.17
C ALA A 240 21.79 -16.89 -17.43
N GLN A 241 22.47 -17.08 -18.56
CA GLN A 241 22.02 -17.07 -19.96
C GLN A 241 21.85 -15.72 -20.66
#